data_AF-A0A0B8NS80-F1
#
_entry.id   AF-A0A0B8NS80-F1
#
_cell.length_a   1.000
_cell.length_b   1.000
_cell.length_c   1.000
_cell.angle_alpha   90.00
_cell.angle_beta   90.00
_cell.angle_gamma   90.00
#
_symmetry.space_group_name_H-M   'P 1'
#
loop_
_entity.id
_entity.type
_entity.pdbx_description
1 polymer ?
#
loop_
_entity_poly.entity_id
_entity_poly.type
_entity_poly.pdbx_seq_one_letter_code
_entity_poly.pdbx_strand_id
1 'polypeptide(L)'
;MTVGTETQGSINAPAEMSSVVGFKPSMGLVSRDNVIPLASSQDSPGPIAKSVGDVARLLNILSDLDSSDPLYAEISSQTIPDYTQFLSQQAYQSFKVAVLESSDSQWQKDIAQTLTSAGVQFEFVKNAPNANAPRLDVNCEFKYEFADMAIMQDMPQYSVNELVQYNNDFSRRRAAWGQEGVGCICS
;
A
#
# COMPACT_ATOMS: atom_id res chain seq x y z
N MET A 1 3.01 9.05 14.68
CA MET A 1 3.08 7.89 13.79
C MET A 1 1.66 7.43 13.56
N THR A 2 1.34 6.97 12.35
CA THR A 2 0.02 6.42 12.02
C THR A 2 0.19 5.18 11.13
N VAL A 3 -0.88 4.41 10.98
CA VAL A 3 -0.98 3.29 10.04
C VAL A 3 -1.91 3.70 8.92
N GLY A 4 -1.55 3.41 7.68
CA GLY A 4 -2.41 3.46 6.50
C GLY A 4 -2.51 2.09 5.85
N THR A 5 -3.35 1.97 4.83
CA THR A 5 -3.46 0.77 4.00
C THR A 5 -3.28 1.19 2.54
N GLU A 6 -2.61 0.36 1.74
CA GLU A 6 -2.42 0.63 0.32
C GLU A 6 -2.73 -0.59 -0.52
N THR A 7 -3.69 -0.41 -1.43
CA THR A 7 -3.90 -1.24 -2.63
C THR A 7 -3.02 -0.71 -3.76
N GLN A 8 -3.15 0.60 -4.04
CA GLN A 8 -2.36 1.30 -5.05
C GLN A 8 -2.22 2.78 -4.69
N GLY A 9 -1.05 3.16 -4.15
CA GLY A 9 -0.69 4.54 -3.81
C GLY A 9 -1.34 5.13 -2.54
N SER A 10 -2.27 4.47 -1.87
CA SER A 10 -3.00 5.03 -0.71
C SER A 10 -2.18 5.26 0.57
N ILE A 11 -0.93 4.77 0.65
CA ILE A 11 0.07 5.14 1.67
C ILE A 11 1.06 6.15 1.08
N ASN A 12 1.65 5.83 -0.08
CA ASN A 12 2.76 6.58 -0.66
C ASN A 12 2.32 7.96 -1.19
N ALA A 13 1.22 8.04 -1.93
CA ALA A 13 0.74 9.29 -2.51
C ALA A 13 0.33 10.35 -1.46
N PRO A 14 -0.48 10.03 -0.42
CA PRO A 14 -0.77 11.03 0.61
C PRO A 14 0.46 11.38 1.46
N ALA A 15 1.41 10.44 1.64
CA ALA A 15 2.66 10.73 2.32
C ALA A 15 3.53 11.72 1.53
N GLU A 16 3.66 11.51 0.21
CA GLU A 16 4.34 12.42 -0.71
C GLU A 16 3.72 13.82 -0.68
N MET A 17 2.39 13.91 -0.84
CA MET A 17 1.68 15.19 -0.82
C MET A 17 1.76 15.93 0.53
N SER A 18 1.98 15.19 1.62
CA SER A 18 2.06 15.76 2.98
C SER A 18 3.49 15.92 3.49
N SER A 19 4.51 15.66 2.66
CA SER A 19 5.93 15.72 3.04
C SER A 19 6.26 14.86 4.28
N VAL A 20 5.75 13.63 4.31
CA VAL A 20 6.06 12.61 5.32
C VAL A 20 6.51 11.31 4.65
N VAL A 21 7.05 10.38 5.42
CA VAL A 21 7.48 9.06 4.93
C VAL A 21 6.31 8.09 5.05
N GLY A 22 5.91 7.49 3.93
CA GLY A 22 5.02 6.33 3.87
C GLY A 22 5.80 5.10 3.41
N PHE A 23 5.48 3.94 3.97
CA PHE A 23 6.07 2.67 3.54
C PHE A 23 4.97 1.63 3.36
N LYS A 24 4.76 1.19 2.12
CA LYS A 24 3.96 0.00 1.83
C LYS A 24 4.86 -1.22 1.89
N PRO A 25 4.68 -2.13 2.87
CA PRO A 25 5.49 -3.34 2.95
C PRO A 25 5.20 -4.33 1.82
N SER A 26 6.01 -5.39 1.76
CA SER A 26 5.69 -6.60 1.01
C SER A 26 4.40 -7.21 1.56
N MET A 27 3.58 -7.78 0.68
CA MET A 27 2.31 -8.38 1.08
C MET A 27 2.55 -9.54 2.06
N GLY A 28 1.67 -9.65 3.06
CA GLY A 28 1.75 -10.64 4.12
C GLY A 28 2.68 -10.26 5.28
N LEU A 29 3.61 -9.30 5.13
CA LEU A 29 4.49 -8.89 6.23
C LEU A 29 3.72 -8.30 7.42
N VAL A 30 2.63 -7.58 7.14
CA VAL A 30 1.72 -7.04 8.15
C VAL A 30 0.36 -7.68 7.89
N SER A 31 -0.21 -8.30 8.92
CA SER A 31 -1.52 -8.97 8.82
C SER A 31 -2.60 -8.01 8.33
N ARG A 32 -3.49 -8.54 7.50
CA ARG A 32 -4.67 -7.85 6.98
C ARG A 32 -5.95 -8.24 7.71
N ASP A 33 -5.84 -9.08 8.74
CA ASP A 33 -7.00 -9.48 9.53
C ASP A 33 -7.68 -8.25 10.15
N ASN A 34 -9.01 -8.23 10.09
CA ASN A 34 -9.86 -7.12 10.54
C ASN A 34 -9.64 -5.76 9.83
N VAL A 35 -8.97 -5.73 8.67
CA VAL A 35 -8.88 -4.53 7.81
C VAL A 35 -9.90 -4.63 6.69
N ILE A 36 -10.83 -3.65 6.58
CA ILE A 36 -11.82 -3.64 5.49
C ILE A 36 -11.08 -3.71 4.14
N PRO A 37 -11.30 -4.79 3.36
CA PRO A 37 -10.53 -5.02 2.15
C PRO A 37 -11.02 -4.12 1.01
N LEU A 38 -10.11 -3.81 0.10
CA LEU A 38 -10.43 -3.29 -1.22
C LEU A 38 -10.07 -4.34 -2.29
N ALA A 39 -8.85 -4.88 -2.22
CA ALA A 39 -8.41 -5.99 -3.04
C ALA A 39 -7.24 -6.71 -2.37
N SER A 40 -7.51 -7.85 -1.74
CA SER A 40 -6.52 -8.58 -0.93
C SER A 40 -5.30 -9.04 -1.72
N SER A 41 -5.40 -9.11 -3.05
CA SER A 41 -4.24 -9.40 -3.91
C SER A 41 -3.22 -8.26 -3.98
N GLN A 42 -3.53 -7.06 -3.45
CA GLN A 42 -2.64 -5.90 -3.40
C GLN A 42 -2.61 -5.18 -2.06
N ASP A 43 -3.63 -5.36 -1.22
CA ASP A 43 -3.77 -4.66 0.05
C ASP A 43 -2.62 -4.95 1.02
N SER A 44 -2.09 -3.88 1.61
CA SER A 44 -1.03 -3.97 2.60
C SER A 44 -1.11 -2.80 3.59
N PRO A 45 -1.30 -3.07 4.90
CA PRO A 45 -1.16 -2.06 5.93
C PRO A 45 0.31 -1.65 6.10
N GLY A 46 0.55 -0.38 6.36
CA GLY A 46 1.91 0.13 6.48
C GLY A 46 2.04 1.43 7.26
N PRO A 47 3.22 1.71 7.81
CA PRO A 47 3.47 2.89 8.63
C PRO A 47 3.58 4.18 7.80
N ILE A 48 3.08 5.27 8.39
CA ILE A 48 3.31 6.65 7.94
C ILE A 48 3.86 7.48 9.12
N ALA A 49 5.00 8.13 8.93
CA ALA A 49 5.64 8.94 9.98
C ALA A 49 6.53 10.06 9.41
N LYS A 50 7.01 10.95 10.29
CA LYS A 50 7.84 12.11 9.89
C LYS A 50 9.28 11.74 9.53
N SER A 51 9.73 10.52 9.84
CA SER A 51 11.09 10.08 9.59
C SER A 51 11.14 8.60 9.23
N VAL A 52 12.16 8.19 8.46
CA VAL A 52 12.42 6.78 8.14
C VAL A 52 12.67 5.96 9.42
N GLY A 53 13.28 6.56 10.43
CA GLY A 53 13.50 5.91 11.73
C GLY A 53 12.21 5.57 12.46
N ASP A 54 11.23 6.46 12.45
CA ASP A 54 9.91 6.20 13.04
C ASP A 54 9.11 5.16 12.25
N VAL A 55 9.22 5.20 10.91
CA VAL A 55 8.64 4.17 10.02
C VAL A 55 9.21 2.79 10.36
N ALA A 56 10.54 2.66 10.50
CA ALA A 56 11.19 1.39 10.84
C ALA A 56 10.77 0.88 12.24
N ARG A 57 10.65 1.77 13.23
CA ARG A 57 10.19 1.41 14.58
C ARG A 57 8.74 0.94 14.58
N LEU A 58 7.86 1.61 13.84
CA LEU A 58 6.47 1.19 13.73
C LEU A 58 6.35 -0.11 12.93
N LEU A 59 7.16 -0.30 11.88
CA LEU A 59 7.17 -1.55 11.13
C LEU A 59 7.55 -2.74 12.01
N ASN A 60 8.54 -2.62 12.90
CA ASN A 60 8.86 -3.67 13.88
C ASN A 60 7.68 -4.08 14.76
N ILE A 61 6.76 -3.16 15.04
CA ILE A 61 5.57 -3.42 15.86
C ILE A 61 4.46 -4.07 15.03
N LEU A 62 4.33 -3.67 13.76
CA LEU A 62 3.28 -4.15 12.86
C LEU A 62 3.61 -5.49 12.21
N SER A 63 4.88 -5.79 11.99
CA SER A 63 5.30 -7.00 11.30
C SER A 63 5.00 -8.24 12.13
N ASP A 64 4.17 -9.12 11.57
CA ASP A 64 3.76 -10.37 12.21
C ASP A 64 3.47 -11.43 11.14
N LEU A 65 3.89 -12.68 11.41
CA LEU A 65 3.57 -13.82 10.56
C LEU A 65 2.26 -14.43 11.04
N ASP A 66 1.16 -13.78 10.68
CA ASP A 66 -0.17 -14.18 11.12
C ASP A 66 -0.67 -15.41 10.35
N SER A 67 -0.84 -16.52 11.05
CA SER A 67 -1.35 -17.78 10.48
C SER A 67 -2.80 -17.72 9.97
N SER A 68 -3.56 -16.69 10.31
CA SER A 68 -4.90 -16.45 9.79
C SER A 68 -4.90 -15.76 8.43
N ASP A 69 -3.79 -15.09 8.07
CA ASP A 69 -3.63 -14.43 6.78
C ASP A 69 -3.35 -15.50 5.70
N PRO A 70 -4.10 -15.52 4.57
CA PRO A 70 -3.89 -16.50 3.49
C PRO A 70 -2.46 -16.53 2.91
N LEU A 71 -1.71 -15.42 2.99
CA LEU A 71 -0.33 -15.34 2.53
C LEU A 71 0.66 -16.01 3.49
N TYR A 72 0.24 -16.40 4.70
CA TYR A 72 1.11 -17.04 5.68
C TYR A 72 1.87 -18.24 5.11
N ALA A 73 1.20 -19.08 4.32
CA ALA A 73 1.83 -20.25 3.71
C ALA A 73 3.04 -19.90 2.83
N GLU A 74 3.04 -18.72 2.21
CA GLU A 74 4.09 -18.23 1.32
C GLU A 74 5.25 -17.58 2.08
N ILE A 75 4.98 -17.00 3.26
CA ILE A 75 5.95 -16.20 4.01
C ILE A 75 6.39 -16.83 5.34
N SER A 76 5.79 -17.94 5.77
CA SER A 76 6.03 -18.58 7.08
C SER A 76 7.48 -18.98 7.36
N SER A 77 8.32 -19.09 6.32
CA SER A 77 9.76 -19.37 6.46
C SER A 77 10.63 -18.12 6.56
N GLN A 78 10.06 -16.93 6.38
CA GLN A 78 10.79 -15.67 6.48
C GLN A 78 11.09 -15.32 7.93
N THR A 79 12.22 -14.64 8.15
CA THR A 79 12.54 -14.06 9.45
C THR A 79 12.20 -12.59 9.42
N ILE A 80 11.49 -12.10 10.44
CA ILE A 80 11.23 -10.66 10.62
C ILE A 80 12.44 -10.07 11.38
N PRO A 81 13.26 -9.24 10.74
CA PRO A 81 14.39 -8.60 11.41
C PRO A 81 13.92 -7.36 12.21
N ASP A 82 14.77 -6.88 13.12
CA ASP A 82 14.65 -5.50 13.61
C ASP A 82 15.01 -4.53 12.49
N TYR A 83 14.03 -3.86 11.89
CA TYR A 83 14.24 -2.94 10.77
C TYR A 83 15.07 -1.70 11.14
N THR A 84 15.17 -1.35 12.43
CA THR A 84 15.99 -0.22 12.87
C THR A 84 17.48 -0.49 12.72
N GLN A 85 17.89 -1.77 12.62
CA GLN A 85 19.30 -2.14 12.40
C GLN A 85 19.82 -1.71 11.02
N PHE A 86 18.92 -1.41 10.07
CA PHE A 86 19.27 -0.99 8.71
C PHE A 86 19.36 0.53 8.53
N LEU A 87 19.18 1.32 9.61
CA LEU A 87 19.27 2.78 9.58
C LEU A 87 20.73 3.25 9.57
N SER A 88 21.44 2.98 8.49
CA SER A 88 22.85 3.31 8.30
C SER A 88 23.06 4.07 7.00
N GLN A 89 23.85 5.16 7.05
CA GLN A 89 24.26 5.88 5.82
C GLN A 89 25.14 5.01 4.92
N GLN A 90 25.88 4.05 5.50
CA GLN A 90 26.69 3.10 4.74
C GLN A 90 25.82 2.12 3.96
N ALA A 91 24.57 1.89 4.36
CA ALA A 91 23.67 0.95 3.67
C ALA A 91 23.44 1.32 2.20
N TYR A 92 23.36 2.61 1.87
CA TYR A 92 23.10 3.04 0.49
C TYR A 92 24.36 3.03 -0.41
N GLN A 93 25.54 2.72 0.13
CA GLN A 93 26.80 2.62 -0.63
C GLN A 93 26.95 1.27 -1.35
N SER A 94 26.19 0.25 -0.95
CA SER A 94 26.29 -1.12 -1.49
C SER A 94 25.31 -1.41 -2.63
N PHE A 95 24.46 -0.44 -3.02
CA PHE A 95 23.42 -0.65 -4.01
C PHE A 95 23.46 0.41 -5.10
N LYS A 96 23.09 0.00 -6.32
CA LYS A 96 22.86 0.90 -7.46
C LYS A 96 21.36 1.11 -7.63
N VAL A 97 20.93 2.37 -7.71
CA VAL A 97 19.53 2.76 -7.87
C VAL A 97 19.20 3.04 -9.32
N ALA A 98 18.16 2.40 -9.85
CA ALA A 98 17.58 2.80 -11.14
C ALA A 98 16.55 3.91 -10.91
N VAL A 99 16.76 5.08 -11.50
CA VAL A 99 15.86 6.24 -11.41
C VAL A 99 15.00 6.28 -12.67
N LEU A 100 13.68 6.23 -12.52
CA LEU A 100 12.78 6.37 -13.66
C LEU A 100 12.90 7.78 -14.25
N GLU A 101 13.08 7.87 -15.57
CA GLU A 101 13.08 9.15 -16.28
C GLU A 101 11.73 9.86 -16.11
N SER A 102 11.77 11.14 -15.75
CA SER A 102 10.59 12.00 -15.61
C SER A 102 10.58 13.07 -16.71
N SER A 103 9.41 13.48 -17.19
CA SER A 103 9.34 14.65 -18.07
C SER A 103 9.69 15.96 -17.35
N ASP A 104 9.70 15.96 -16.01
CA ASP A 104 10.12 17.10 -15.19
C ASP A 104 11.65 17.19 -15.11
N SER A 105 12.21 18.14 -15.87
CA SER A 105 13.66 18.38 -15.91
C SER A 105 14.24 18.92 -14.61
N GLN A 106 13.45 19.59 -13.77
CA GLN A 106 13.90 20.12 -12.49
C GLN A 106 13.99 18.97 -11.48
N TRP A 107 12.94 18.15 -11.39
CA TRP A 107 12.95 16.94 -10.58
C TRP A 107 14.12 16.02 -10.92
N GLN A 108 14.42 15.81 -12.21
CA GLN A 108 15.56 15.01 -12.65
C GLN A 108 16.91 15.56 -12.16
N LYS A 109 17.09 16.88 -12.20
CA LYS A 109 18.32 17.51 -11.69
C LYS A 109 18.43 17.37 -10.18
N ASP A 110 17.34 17.61 -9.47
CA ASP A 110 17.29 17.59 -8.01
C ASP A 110 17.56 16.18 -7.46
N ILE A 111 16.97 15.14 -8.08
CA ILE A 111 17.22 13.76 -7.66
C ILE A 111 18.66 13.32 -7.97
N ALA A 112 19.19 13.69 -9.14
CA ALA A 112 20.58 13.39 -9.51
C ALA A 112 21.57 14.06 -8.56
N GLN A 113 21.34 15.32 -8.21
CA GLN A 113 22.16 16.05 -7.25
C GLN A 113 22.08 15.41 -5.86
N THR A 114 20.88 15.08 -5.39
CA THR A 114 20.65 14.43 -4.09
C THR A 114 21.40 13.10 -3.98
N LEU A 115 21.25 12.22 -4.97
CA LEU A 115 21.91 10.92 -5.00
C LEU A 115 23.43 11.06 -5.09
N THR A 116 23.93 12.00 -5.91
CA THR A 116 25.37 12.29 -6.02
C THR A 116 25.95 12.79 -4.70
N SER A 117 25.28 13.74 -4.03
CA SER A 117 25.71 14.26 -2.72
C SER A 117 25.68 13.19 -1.63
N ALA A 118 24.78 12.21 -1.73
CA ALA A 118 24.73 11.06 -0.84
C ALA A 118 25.74 9.96 -1.20
N GLY A 119 26.48 10.09 -2.31
CA GLY A 119 27.41 9.06 -2.80
C GLY A 119 26.73 7.79 -3.31
N VAL A 120 25.46 7.85 -3.68
CA VAL A 120 24.69 6.70 -4.17
C VAL A 120 24.99 6.49 -5.65
N GLN A 121 25.29 5.25 -6.06
CA GLN A 121 25.40 4.91 -7.47
C GLN A 121 24.01 4.84 -8.11
N PHE A 122 23.82 5.47 -9.26
CA PHE A 122 22.52 5.44 -9.94
C PHE A 122 22.63 5.49 -11.47
N GLU A 123 21.56 5.08 -12.14
CA GLU A 123 21.36 5.28 -13.57
C GLU A 123 19.92 5.64 -13.88
N PHE A 124 19.70 6.43 -14.94
CA PHE A 124 18.35 6.71 -15.42
C PHE A 124 17.86 5.57 -16.32
N VAL A 125 16.60 5.17 -16.13
CA VAL A 125 15.94 4.14 -16.92
C VAL A 125 14.59 4.63 -17.45
N LYS A 126 14.24 4.24 -18.67
CA LYS A 126 13.00 4.67 -19.33
C LYS A 126 11.76 3.92 -18.86
N ASN A 127 11.93 2.64 -18.56
CA ASN A 127 10.81 1.74 -18.29
C ASN A 127 11.02 1.07 -16.93
N ALA A 128 9.97 1.08 -16.12
CA ALA A 128 9.91 0.20 -14.96
C ALA A 128 9.76 -1.26 -15.43
N PRO A 129 10.32 -2.22 -14.68
CA PRO A 129 9.96 -3.62 -14.85
C PRO A 129 8.44 -3.78 -14.78
N ASN A 130 7.86 -4.65 -15.61
CA ASN A 130 6.43 -4.97 -15.61
C ASN A 130 5.48 -3.75 -15.82
N ALA A 131 5.91 -2.70 -16.52
CA ALA A 131 5.07 -1.54 -16.82
C ALA A 131 3.75 -1.88 -17.57
N ASN A 132 3.69 -3.06 -18.19
CA ASN A 132 2.52 -3.57 -18.93
C ASN A 132 1.75 -4.65 -18.16
N ALA A 133 1.93 -4.77 -16.84
CA ALA A 133 1.17 -5.70 -16.02
C ALA A 133 -0.35 -5.42 -16.18
N PRO A 134 -1.19 -6.46 -16.22
CA PRO A 134 -2.63 -6.28 -16.31
C PRO A 134 -3.14 -5.50 -15.09
N ARG A 135 -4.14 -4.65 -15.31
CA ARG A 135 -4.82 -3.98 -14.20
C ARG A 135 -5.63 -5.01 -13.43
N LEU A 136 -5.63 -4.84 -12.11
CA LEU A 136 -6.47 -5.63 -11.23
C LEU A 136 -7.94 -5.25 -11.41
N ASP A 137 -8.83 -6.24 -11.40
CA ASP A 137 -10.27 -5.99 -11.28
C ASP A 137 -10.63 -5.77 -9.81
N VAL A 138 -10.30 -4.58 -9.31
CA VAL A 138 -10.53 -4.16 -7.92
C VAL A 138 -12.01 -4.28 -7.54
N ASN A 139 -12.92 -4.02 -8.48
CA ASN A 139 -14.36 -4.10 -8.20
C ASN A 139 -14.80 -5.54 -7.94
N CYS A 140 -14.22 -6.49 -8.65
CA CYS A 140 -14.52 -7.90 -8.46
C CYS A 140 -14.04 -8.40 -7.09
N GLU A 141 -12.78 -8.14 -6.73
CA GLU A 141 -12.24 -8.54 -5.42
C GLU A 141 -13.02 -7.86 -4.29
N PHE A 142 -13.19 -6.54 -4.34
CA PHE A 142 -13.92 -5.79 -3.32
C PHE A 142 -15.30 -6.37 -3.04
N LYS A 143 -16.04 -6.74 -4.09
CA LYS A 143 -17.40 -7.26 -3.96
C LYS A 143 -17.48 -8.52 -3.10
N TYR A 144 -16.57 -9.47 -3.31
CA TYR A 144 -16.58 -10.73 -2.58
C TYR A 144 -15.92 -10.58 -1.21
N GLU A 145 -14.78 -9.91 -1.15
CA GLU A 145 -14.01 -9.79 0.08
C GLU A 145 -14.71 -8.92 1.13
N PHE A 146 -15.39 -7.85 0.70
CA PHE A 146 -16.25 -7.07 1.59
C PHE A 146 -17.37 -7.94 2.17
N ALA A 147 -18.02 -8.77 1.35
CA ALA A 147 -19.12 -9.62 1.79
C ALA A 147 -18.64 -10.69 2.79
N ASP A 148 -17.51 -11.34 2.51
CA ASP A 148 -16.91 -12.32 3.40
C ASP A 148 -16.55 -11.69 4.75
N MET A 149 -15.89 -10.53 4.75
CA MET A 149 -15.59 -9.80 5.98
C MET A 149 -16.85 -9.38 6.71
N ALA A 150 -17.84 -8.83 6.00
CA ALA A 150 -19.07 -8.35 6.61
C ALA A 150 -19.83 -9.46 7.33
N ILE A 151 -19.86 -10.66 6.76
CA ILE A 151 -20.44 -11.86 7.41
C ILE A 151 -19.61 -12.26 8.63
N MET A 152 -18.28 -12.34 8.49
CA MET A 152 -17.39 -12.75 9.59
C MET A 152 -17.45 -11.79 10.79
N GLN A 153 -17.64 -10.50 10.53
CA GLN A 153 -17.64 -9.42 11.54
C GLN A 153 -19.05 -8.99 11.99
N ASP A 154 -20.10 -9.68 11.53
CA ASP A 154 -21.51 -9.34 11.80
C ASP A 154 -21.84 -7.87 11.51
N MET A 155 -21.41 -7.38 10.34
CA MET A 155 -21.62 -5.98 9.94
C MET A 155 -23.08 -5.72 9.57
N PRO A 156 -23.59 -4.48 9.74
CA PRO A 156 -24.99 -4.15 9.43
C PRO A 156 -25.39 -4.30 7.96
N GLN A 157 -24.42 -4.34 7.04
CA GLN A 157 -24.61 -4.60 5.61
C GLN A 157 -23.68 -5.74 5.25
N TYR A 158 -24.22 -6.85 4.72
CA TYR A 158 -23.48 -8.06 4.40
C TYR A 158 -23.04 -8.13 2.94
N SER A 159 -23.45 -7.17 2.11
CA SER A 159 -23.03 -7.10 0.71
C SER A 159 -22.84 -5.68 0.22
N VAL A 160 -22.08 -5.54 -0.87
CA VAL A 160 -21.92 -4.27 -1.58
C VAL A 160 -23.27 -3.74 -2.10
N ASN A 161 -24.18 -4.62 -2.54
CA ASN A 161 -25.51 -4.20 -2.99
C ASN A 161 -26.35 -3.59 -1.85
N GLU A 162 -26.29 -4.20 -0.66
CA GLU A 162 -26.94 -3.68 0.54
C GLU A 162 -26.32 -2.33 0.96
N LEU A 163 -24.99 -2.21 0.91
CA LEU A 163 -24.30 -0.95 1.17
C LEU A 163 -24.71 0.16 0.19
N VAL A 164 -24.82 -0.15 -1.10
CA VAL A 164 -25.29 0.77 -2.15
C VAL A 164 -26.72 1.23 -1.86
N GLN A 165 -27.60 0.30 -1.48
CA GLN A 165 -28.99 0.63 -1.11
C GLN A 165 -29.04 1.51 0.14
N TYR A 166 -28.28 1.17 1.19
CA TYR A 166 -28.16 1.98 2.40
C TYR A 166 -27.69 3.41 2.09
N ASN A 167 -26.78 3.57 1.14
CA ASN A 167 -26.35 4.88 0.69
C ASN A 167 -27.45 5.63 -0.08
N ASN A 168 -28.22 4.95 -0.93
CA ASN A 168 -29.33 5.54 -1.69
C ASN A 168 -30.43 6.11 -0.80
N ASP A 169 -30.71 5.46 0.33
CA ASP A 169 -31.71 5.93 1.31
C ASP A 169 -31.38 7.33 1.87
N PHE A 170 -30.10 7.75 1.81
CA PHE A 170 -29.72 9.13 2.12
C PHE A 170 -28.52 9.63 1.29
N SER A 171 -28.70 9.63 -0.04
CA SER A 171 -27.62 9.88 -1.00
C SER A 171 -26.92 11.22 -0.83
N ARG A 172 -27.63 12.30 -0.48
CA ARG A 172 -27.03 13.62 -0.23
C ARG A 172 -25.92 13.60 0.83
N ARG A 173 -25.99 12.68 1.79
CA ARG A 173 -24.97 12.52 2.83
C ARG A 173 -24.00 11.38 2.53
N ARG A 174 -24.50 10.27 1.99
CA ARG A 174 -23.74 8.99 1.90
C ARG A 174 -23.11 8.74 0.52
N ALA A 175 -23.63 9.37 -0.52
CA ALA A 175 -23.16 9.26 -1.90
C ALA A 175 -23.21 10.63 -2.59
N ALA A 176 -22.71 11.68 -1.90
CA ALA A 176 -22.78 13.06 -2.37
C ALA A 176 -22.05 13.28 -3.72
N TRP A 177 -21.09 12.42 -4.03
CA TRP A 177 -20.30 12.42 -5.28
C TRP A 177 -20.54 11.18 -6.13
N GLY A 178 -21.62 10.43 -5.88
CA GLY A 178 -21.89 9.16 -6.55
C GLY A 178 -21.32 7.95 -5.81
N GLN A 179 -21.55 6.78 -6.42
CA GLN A 179 -21.10 5.45 -5.99
C GLN A 179 -21.15 4.48 -7.19
N GLU A 180 -20.77 4.96 -8.37
CA GLU A 180 -20.77 4.18 -9.61
C GLU A 180 -19.65 3.12 -9.62
N GLY A 181 -19.83 2.06 -10.41
CA GLY A 181 -18.81 1.01 -10.59
C GLY A 181 -18.74 -0.05 -9.49
N VAL A 182 -19.32 0.20 -8.31
CA VAL A 182 -19.25 -0.71 -7.15
C VAL A 182 -20.11 -1.98 -7.34
N GLY A 183 -21.11 -1.95 -8.25
CA GLY A 183 -22.00 -3.07 -8.55
C GLY A 183 -21.65 -3.90 -9.80
N CYS A 184 -20.49 -3.66 -10.42
CA CYS A 184 -20.13 -4.30 -11.69
C CYS A 184 -20.00 -5.84 -11.57
N ILE A 185 -20.29 -6.52 -12.68
CA ILE A 185 -20.13 -7.97 -12.83
C ILE A 185 -18.64 -8.22 -13.12
N CYS A 186 -18.02 -9.11 -12.35
CA CYS A 186 -16.68 -9.63 -12.63
C CYS A 186 -16.63 -10.17 -14.07
N SER A 187 -15.71 -9.67 -14.89
CA SER A 187 -15.54 -10.12 -16.28
C SER A 187 -14.87 -11.47 -16.38
#